data_AF-A0A352PKN1-F1
#
_entry.id   AF-A0A352PKN1-F1
#
_cell.length_a   1.000
_cell.length_b   1.000
_cell.length_c   1.000
_cell.angle_alpha   90.00
_cell.angle_beta   90.00
_cell.angle_gamma   90.00
#
_symmetry.space_group_name_H-M   'P 1'
#
loop_
_entity.id
_entity.type
_entity.pdbx_description
1 polymer ?
#
loop_
_entity_poly.entity_id
_entity_poly.type
_entity_poly.pdbx_seq_one_letter_code
_entity_poly.pdbx_strand_id
1 'polypeptide(L)' 'MEIQAYCVKCKTKAVMKDAQLIEMPAKGGKTRPALKGVCSVCGTGMFKIMSKEDADAYKASQ' A
#
# COMPACT_ATOMS: atom_id res chain seq x y z
N MET A 1 -10.04 3.12 -9.11
CA MET A 1 -10.02 2.06 -8.06
C MET A 1 -9.68 2.71 -6.74
N GLU A 2 -10.60 2.69 -5.78
CA GLU A 2 -10.31 3.13 -4.42
C GLU A 2 -9.62 2.00 -3.67
N ILE A 3 -8.36 2.20 -3.29
CA ILE A 3 -7.61 1.21 -2.53
C ILE A 3 -8.08 1.31 -1.08
N GLN A 4 -8.78 0.30 -0.59
CA GLN A 4 -9.16 0.23 0.82
C GLN A 4 -8.09 -0.50 1.63
N ALA A 5 -7.71 0.09 2.75
CA ALA A 5 -6.75 -0.49 3.67
C ALA A 5 -7.13 -0.24 5.12
N TYR A 6 -6.62 -1.09 5.99
CA TYR A 6 -6.89 -0.99 7.42
C TYR A 6 -6.06 0.14 8.03
N CYS A 7 -6.74 1.13 8.60
CA CYS A 7 -6.09 2.17 9.37
C CYS A 7 -5.87 1.66 10.79
N VAL A 8 -4.62 1.53 11.22
CA VAL A 8 -4.32 1.22 12.64
C VAL A 8 -4.76 2.32 13.61
N LYS A 9 -4.83 3.59 13.17
CA LYS A 9 -5.39 4.68 13.98
C LYS A 9 -6.91 4.65 14.06
N CYS A 10 -7.59 4.52 12.93
CA CYS A 10 -9.06 4.51 12.91
C CYS A 10 -9.67 3.15 13.28
N LYS A 11 -8.84 2.09 13.36
CA LYS A 11 -9.23 0.70 13.59
C LYS A 11 -10.31 0.18 12.64
N THR A 12 -10.41 0.79 11.46
CA THR A 12 -11.40 0.49 10.43
C THR A 12 -10.73 0.42 9.07
N LYS A 13 -11.42 -0.19 8.10
CA LYS A 13 -11.03 -0.14 6.69
C LYS A 13 -11.42 1.24 6.16
N ALA A 14 -10.45 1.99 5.70
CA ALA A 14 -10.65 3.30 5.12
C ALA A 14 -10.02 3.38 3.73
N VAL A 15 -10.48 4.35 2.95
CA VAL A 15 -9.93 4.62 1.63
C VAL A 15 -8.52 5.19 1.78
N MET A 16 -7.58 4.60 1.06
CA MET A 16 -6.22 5.08 0.92
C MET A 16 -6.20 6.12 -0.20
N LYS A 17 -5.92 7.37 0.16
CA LYS A 17 -5.60 8.46 -0.76
C LYS A 17 -4.13 8.41 -1.14
N ASP A 18 -3.81 8.88 -2.34
CA ASP A 18 -2.42 8.97 -2.82
C ASP A 18 -1.66 7.64 -2.74
N ALA A 19 -2.35 6.54 -3.08
CA ALA A 19 -1.77 5.21 -3.04
C ALA A 19 -0.74 5.03 -4.17
N GLN A 20 0.53 5.01 -3.79
CA GLN A 20 1.68 4.88 -4.65
C GLN A 20 2.36 3.54 -4.41
N LEU A 21 2.73 2.85 -5.48
CA LEU A 21 3.48 1.61 -5.37
C LEU A 21 4.97 1.93 -5.11
N ILE A 22 5.48 1.50 -3.96
CA ILE A 22 6.87 1.65 -3.57
C ILE A 22 7.54 0.28 -3.47
N GLU A 23 8.82 0.20 -3.77
CA GLU A 23 9.62 -1.02 -3.57
C GLU A 23 10.48 -0.85 -2.32
N MET A 24 10.16 -1.62 -1.29
CA MET A 24 10.93 -1.66 -0.04
C MET A 24 12.01 -2.76 -0.11
N PRO A 25 13.26 -2.48 0.28
CA PRO A 25 14.28 -3.52 0.39
C PRO A 25 13.95 -4.45 1.56
N ALA A 26 14.03 -5.76 1.32
CA ALA A 26 13.83 -6.79 2.33
C ALA A 26 15.14 -7.43 2.78
N LYS A 27 15.13 -8.05 3.96
CA LYS A 27 16.23 -8.87 4.45
C LYS A 27 16.56 -9.98 3.43
N GLY A 28 17.81 -10.00 2.95
CA GLY A 28 18.30 -10.97 1.97
C GLY A 28 18.44 -10.46 0.53
N GLY A 29 18.46 -9.13 0.32
CA GLY A 29 18.76 -8.54 -1.01
C GLY A 29 17.59 -8.53 -2.00
N LYS A 30 16.38 -8.87 -1.55
CA LYS A 30 15.17 -8.88 -2.40
C LYS A 30 14.37 -7.60 -2.22
N THR A 31 13.81 -7.04 -3.29
CA THR A 31 12.82 -5.95 -3.20
C THR A 31 11.42 -6.53 -2.97
N ARG A 32 10.68 -5.91 -2.05
CA ARG A 32 9.29 -6.19 -1.73
C ARG A 32 8.45 -4.97 -2.08
N PRO A 33 7.46 -5.10 -2.95
CA PRO A 33 6.58 -3.98 -3.22
C PRO A 33 5.56 -3.77 -2.10
N ALA A 34 5.17 -2.52 -1.92
CA ALA A 34 4.14 -2.10 -0.99
C ALA A 34 3.39 -0.91 -1.58
N LEU A 35 2.09 -0.82 -1.34
CA LEU A 35 1.34 0.40 -1.59
C LEU A 35 1.49 1.33 -0.39
N LYS A 36 2.07 2.50 -0.60
CA LYS A 36 2.14 3.59 0.35
C LYS A 36 1.05 4.60 0.00
N GLY A 37 0.21 4.95 0.95
CA GLY A 37 -0.79 6.00 0.78
C GLY A 37 -1.12 6.67 2.10
N VAL A 38 -2.22 7.41 2.13
CA VAL A 38 -2.66 8.21 3.26
C VAL A 38 -4.10 7.86 3.59
N CYS A 39 -4.42 7.71 4.87
CA CYS A 39 -5.79 7.50 5.31
C CYS A 39 -6.67 8.72 4.99
N SER A 40 -7.76 8.53 4.25
CA SER A 40 -8.72 9.60 3.95
C SER A 40 -9.41 10.20 5.18
N VAL A 41 -9.44 9.47 6.30
CA VAL A 41 -10.16 9.84 7.53
C VAL A 41 -9.26 10.60 8.51
N CYS A 42 -8.06 10.08 8.79
CA CYS A 42 -7.17 10.65 9.82
C CYS A 42 -5.86 11.23 9.26
N GLY A 43 -5.66 11.22 7.93
CA GLY A 43 -4.45 11.73 7.28
C GLY A 43 -3.17 10.95 7.61
N THR A 44 -3.27 9.81 8.29
CA THR A 44 -2.09 9.03 8.70
C THR A 44 -1.62 8.15 7.56
N GLY A 45 -0.30 8.10 7.35
CA GLY A 45 0.32 7.22 6.36
C GLY A 45 -0.08 5.77 6.57
N MET A 46 -0.60 5.14 5.52
CA MET A 46 -0.90 3.72 5.47
C MET A 46 0.05 3.02 4.52
N PHE A 47 0.41 1.80 4.87
CA PHE A 47 1.21 0.91 4.03
C PHE A 47 0.48 -0.42 3.90
N LYS A 48 0.29 -0.88 2.67
CA LYS A 48 -0.23 -2.21 2.36
C LYS A 48 0.89 -2.98 1.67
N ILE A 49 1.50 -3.91 2.41
CA ILE A 49 2.56 -4.77 1.89
C ILE A 49 1.91 -5.75 0.90
N MET A 50 2.51 -5.88 -0.29
CA MET A 50 2.03 -6.79 -1.34
C MET A 50 3.16 -7.72 -1.77
N SER A 51 2.83 -8.86 -2.37
CA SER A 51 3.85 -9.73 -2.97
C SER A 51 4.34 -9.11 -4.28
N LYS A 52 5.50 -9.60 -4.75
CA LYS A 52 6.09 -9.10 -6.00
C LYS A 52 5.14 -9.26 -7.18
N GLU A 53 4.45 -10.40 -7.23
CA GLU A 53 3.46 -10.73 -8.25
C GLU A 53 2.23 -9.81 -8.20
N ASP A 54 1.68 -9.53 -7.02
CA ASP A 54 0.49 -8.67 -6.87
C ASP A 54 0.77 -7.20 -7.23
N ALA A 55 2.00 -6.75 -6.99
CA ALA A 55 2.41 -5.40 -7.35
C ALA A 55 2.74 -5.25 -8.84
N ASP A 56 3.31 -6.29 -9.45
CA ASP A 56 3.50 -6.33 -10.90
C ASP A 56 2.14 -6.36 -11.61
N ALA A 57 1.16 -7.10 -11.07
CA ALA A 57 -0.22 -7.06 -11.55
C ALA A 57 -0.83 -5.65 -11.41
N TYR A 58 -0.59 -4.95 -10.30
CA TYR A 58 -1.04 -3.56 -10.15
C TYR A 58 -0.38 -2.62 -11.16
N LYS A 59 0.94 -2.72 -11.36
CA LYS A 59 1.71 -1.95 -12.37
C LYS A 59 1.28 -2.26 -13.81
N ALA A 60 0.95 -3.52 -14.12
CA ALA A 60 0.51 -3.96 -15.45
C ALA A 60 -0.96 -3.61 -15.73
N SER A 61 -1.76 -3.41 -14.68
CA SER A 61 -3.17 -2.99 -14.77
C SER A 61 -3.40 -1.48 -14.71
N GLN A 62 -2.32 -0.69 -14.60
CA GLN A 62 -2.36 0.77 -14.49
C GLN A 62 -2.01 1.45 -15.82
#